data_AF-A0A959E2M3-F1
#
_entry.id   AF-A0A959E2M3-F1
#
_cell.length_a   1.000
_cell.length_b   1.000
_cell.length_c   1.000
_cell.angle_alpha   90.00
_cell.angle_beta   90.00
_cell.angle_gamma   90.00
#
_symmetry.space_group_name_H-M   'P 1'
#
loop_
_entity.id
_entity.type
_entity.pdbx_description
1 polymer ?
#
loop_
_entity_poly.entity_id
_entity_poly.type
_entity_poly.pdbx_seq_one_letter_code
_entity_poly.pdbx_strand_id
1 'polypeptide(L)'
;PDSEPEPDIAVLKMRSDLYSDAHPRAEDILLVIEVAGSSLQKDRQVKMPLYAEAGIPEAWVIDLEGKTIEVYSSPAPEGYSRIDIYRRGDVLETGMVKSVEAGQIL
;
A
#
# COMPACT_ATOMS: atom_id res chain seq x y z
N PRO A 1 -18.52 -8.32 -12.37
CA PRO A 1 -17.65 -7.17 -12.70
C PRO A 1 -17.84 -6.11 -11.61
N ASP A 2 -17.12 -6.32 -10.51
CA ASP A 2 -17.03 -5.50 -9.30
C ASP A 2 -15.60 -5.75 -8.81
N SER A 3 -14.83 -4.81 -8.31
CA SER A 3 -14.78 -3.35 -8.27
C SER A 3 -13.30 -3.14 -7.94
N GLU A 4 -12.62 -2.21 -8.59
CA GLU A 4 -11.24 -1.89 -8.21
C GLU A 4 -11.15 -1.75 -6.68
N PRO A 5 -10.17 -2.38 -6.01
CA PRO A 5 -10.09 -2.34 -4.56
C PRO A 5 -9.90 -0.90 -4.07
N GLU A 6 -10.74 -0.47 -3.13
CA GLU A 6 -10.61 0.83 -2.48
C GLU A 6 -9.56 0.73 -1.36
N PRO A 7 -8.47 1.52 -1.42
CA PRO A 7 -7.47 1.57 -0.37
C PRO A 7 -7.95 2.42 0.80
N ASP A 8 -7.52 2.08 2.03
CA ASP A 8 -7.78 2.94 3.19
C ASP A 8 -7.06 4.30 3.05
N ILE A 9 -5.84 4.28 2.53
CA ILE A 9 -5.05 5.48 2.23
C ILE A 9 -4.32 5.30 0.90
N ALA A 10 -4.34 6.33 0.06
CA ALA A 10 -3.52 6.41 -1.15
C ALA A 10 -2.70 7.71 -1.18
N VAL A 11 -1.43 7.59 -1.58
CA VAL A 11 -0.58 8.72 -1.93
C VAL A 11 -0.54 8.82 -3.45
N LEU A 12 -0.91 9.97 -3.98
CA LEU A 12 -1.04 10.21 -5.41
C LEU A 12 0.09 11.10 -5.93
N LYS A 13 0.42 10.93 -7.21
CA LYS A 13 1.17 11.94 -7.96
C LYS A 13 0.41 13.25 -7.94
N MET A 14 1.12 14.35 -7.72
CA MET A 14 0.51 15.67 -7.79
C MET A 14 0.10 16.00 -9.23
N ARG A 15 -1.18 16.29 -9.45
CA ARG A 15 -1.73 16.82 -10.71
C ARG A 15 -2.12 18.29 -10.51
N SER A 16 -2.05 19.10 -11.57
CA SER A 16 -2.31 20.55 -11.47
C SER A 16 -3.75 20.90 -11.06
N ASP A 17 -4.70 20.02 -11.36
CA ASP A 17 -6.12 20.14 -11.00
C ASP A 17 -6.45 19.42 -9.67
N LEU A 18 -5.45 18.83 -9.00
CA LEU A 18 -5.64 18.07 -7.76
C LEU A 18 -6.74 16.99 -7.85
N TYR A 19 -6.92 16.39 -9.03
CA TYR A 19 -7.96 15.40 -9.30
C TYR A 19 -9.40 15.91 -9.17
N SER A 20 -9.65 17.23 -9.30
CA SER A 20 -11.01 17.77 -9.36
C SER A 20 -11.79 17.34 -10.59
N ASP A 21 -11.09 17.12 -11.71
CA ASP A 21 -11.73 16.92 -13.02
C ASP A 21 -12.01 15.44 -13.31
N ALA A 22 -11.27 14.53 -12.67
CA ALA A 22 -11.44 13.08 -12.79
C ALA A 22 -10.72 12.34 -11.66
N HIS A 23 -11.26 11.18 -11.27
CA HIS A 23 -10.66 10.30 -10.29
C HIS A 23 -9.24 9.83 -10.71
N PRO A 24 -8.34 9.57 -9.74
CA PRO A 24 -7.04 8.99 -10.00
C PRO A 24 -7.15 7.59 -10.62
N ARG A 25 -6.20 7.23 -11.48
CA ARG A 25 -6.01 5.86 -11.97
C ARG A 25 -4.87 5.17 -11.23
N ALA A 26 -4.71 3.86 -11.40
CA ALA A 26 -3.60 3.12 -10.78
C ALA A 26 -2.22 3.73 -11.10
N GLU A 27 -2.02 4.23 -12.32
CA GLU A 27 -0.79 4.90 -12.75
C GLU A 27 -0.50 6.22 -12.01
N ASP A 28 -1.51 6.82 -11.37
CA ASP A 28 -1.39 8.03 -10.56
C ASP A 28 -1.00 7.72 -9.11
N ILE A 29 -1.09 6.47 -8.69
CA ILE A 29 -0.82 6.06 -7.31
C ILE A 29 0.67 5.80 -7.11
N LEU A 30 1.24 6.40 -6.06
CA LEU A 30 2.61 6.20 -5.61
C LEU A 30 2.70 5.18 -4.47
N LEU A 31 1.70 5.15 -3.59
CA LEU A 31 1.64 4.24 -2.45
C LEU A 31 0.18 3.99 -2.08
N VAL A 32 -0.16 2.74 -1.78
CA VAL A 32 -1.39 2.37 -1.06
C VAL A 32 -1.06 1.83 0.32
N ILE A 33 -1.90 2.14 1.30
CA ILE A 33 -1.76 1.62 2.66
C ILE A 33 -3.11 1.06 3.09
N GLU A 34 -3.10 -0.18 3.56
CA GLU A 34 -4.23 -0.87 4.19
C GLU A 34 -3.96 -0.99 5.70
N VAL A 35 -4.98 -0.73 6.52
CA VAL A 35 -4.89 -0.84 7.97
C VAL A 35 -5.74 -2.04 8.43
N ALA A 36 -5.06 -3.14 8.70
CA ALA A 36 -5.69 -4.42 8.98
C ALA A 36 -5.80 -4.69 10.50
N GLY A 37 -7.02 -4.61 11.03
CA GLY A 37 -7.39 -5.26 12.28
C GLY A 37 -7.84 -6.70 12.01
N SER A 38 -9.09 -6.86 11.57
CA SER A 38 -9.66 -8.17 11.19
C SER A 38 -9.60 -8.47 9.68
N SER A 39 -9.15 -7.53 8.85
CA SER A 39 -9.15 -7.63 7.38
C SER A 39 -7.87 -8.22 6.79
N LEU A 40 -6.88 -8.57 7.61
CA LEU A 40 -5.52 -8.92 7.20
C LEU A 40 -5.46 -9.93 6.05
N GLN A 41 -6.25 -11.00 6.13
CA GLN A 41 -6.26 -12.03 5.09
C GLN A 41 -6.82 -11.51 3.76
N LYS A 42 -7.85 -10.65 3.80
CA LYS A 42 -8.42 -10.03 2.62
C LYS A 42 -7.41 -9.07 1.97
N ASP A 43 -6.72 -8.28 2.77
CA ASP A 43 -5.74 -7.32 2.26
C ASP A 43 -4.58 -8.06 1.58
N ARG A 44 -4.03 -9.11 2.22
CA ARG A 44 -2.95 -9.92 1.65
C ARG A 44 -3.35 -10.74 0.42
N GLN A 45 -4.52 -11.39 0.44
CA GLN A 45 -4.87 -12.40 -0.58
C GLN A 45 -5.72 -11.85 -1.72
N VAL A 46 -6.39 -10.71 -1.52
CA VAL A 46 -7.27 -10.12 -2.53
C VAL A 46 -6.72 -8.77 -2.99
N LYS A 47 -6.47 -7.84 -2.06
CA LYS A 47 -6.07 -6.48 -2.45
C LYS A 47 -4.64 -6.42 -2.99
N MET A 48 -3.65 -7.02 -2.30
CA MET A 48 -2.25 -6.95 -2.73
C MET A 48 -2.02 -7.51 -4.15
N PRO A 49 -2.57 -8.68 -4.55
CA PRO A 49 -2.43 -9.15 -5.93
C PRO A 49 -3.04 -8.18 -6.96
N LEU A 50 -4.20 -7.60 -6.66
CA LEU A 50 -4.84 -6.62 -7.56
C LEU A 50 -4.03 -5.33 -7.69
N TYR A 51 -3.45 -4.84 -6.59
CA TYR A 51 -2.56 -3.67 -6.65
C TYR A 51 -1.27 -3.97 -7.44
N ALA A 52 -0.70 -5.17 -7.30
CA ALA A 52 0.46 -5.58 -8.08
C ALA A 52 0.14 -5.69 -9.57
N GLU A 53 -1.00 -6.31 -9.92
CA GLU A 53 -1.48 -6.42 -11.31
C GLU A 53 -1.71 -5.03 -11.93
N ALA A 54 -2.22 -4.08 -11.14
CA ALA A 54 -2.39 -2.68 -11.53
C ALA A 54 -1.06 -1.90 -11.63
N GLY A 55 0.07 -2.51 -11.29
CA GLY A 55 1.40 -1.91 -11.39
C GLY A 55 1.70 -0.85 -10.34
N ILE A 56 0.97 -0.84 -9.22
CA ILE A 56 1.23 0.09 -8.11
C ILE A 56 2.62 -0.22 -7.55
N PRO A 57 3.51 0.78 -7.46
CA PRO A 57 4.93 0.50 -7.20
C PRO A 57 5.20 0.05 -5.76
N GLU A 58 4.39 0.47 -4.81
CA GLU A 58 4.53 0.18 -3.39
C GLU A 58 3.17 0.07 -2.70
N ALA A 59 2.99 -0.96 -1.87
CA ALA A 59 1.78 -1.18 -1.09
C ALA A 59 2.12 -1.64 0.32
N TRP A 60 1.43 -1.10 1.32
CA TRP A 60 1.66 -1.45 2.72
C TRP A 60 0.44 -2.11 3.34
N VAL A 61 0.68 -3.10 4.20
CA VAL A 61 -0.34 -3.65 5.11
C VAL A 61 0.13 -3.41 6.53
N ILE A 62 -0.63 -2.60 7.28
CA ILE A 62 -0.40 -2.36 8.70
C ILE A 62 -1.25 -3.36 9.49
N ASP A 63 -0.62 -4.42 9.99
CA ASP A 63 -1.25 -5.43 10.84
C ASP A 63 -1.28 -4.95 12.30
N LEU A 64 -2.47 -4.53 12.76
CA LEU A 64 -2.67 -4.01 14.11
C LEU A 64 -2.54 -5.10 15.18
N GLU A 65 -3.00 -6.32 14.90
CA GLU A 65 -2.94 -7.44 15.84
C GLU A 65 -1.50 -7.98 15.94
N GLY A 66 -0.85 -8.19 14.80
CA GLY A 66 0.54 -8.65 14.67
C GLY A 66 1.58 -7.57 14.99
N LYS A 67 1.18 -6.30 15.03
CA LYS A 67 2.03 -5.11 15.26
C LYS A 67 3.20 -5.03 14.29
N THR A 68 2.90 -5.25 13.02
CA THR A 68 3.86 -5.27 11.92
C THR A 68 3.39 -4.41 10.76
N ILE A 69 4.35 -3.93 9.97
CA ILE A 69 4.09 -3.33 8.66
C ILE A 69 4.73 -4.24 7.62
N GLU A 70 3.93 -4.74 6.69
CA GLU A 70 4.43 -5.41 5.49
C GLU A 70 4.51 -4.40 4.35
N VAL A 71 5.70 -4.27 3.77
CA VAL A 71 5.96 -3.41 2.62
C VAL A 71 6.14 -4.29 1.39
N TYR A 72 5.17 -4.21 0.49
CA TYR A 72 5.15 -4.89 -0.79
C TYR A 72 5.73 -3.98 -1.87
N SER A 73 6.69 -4.49 -2.64
CA SER A 73 7.34 -3.74 -3.72
C SER A 73 7.73 -4.66 -4.89
N SER A 74 8.17 -4.05 -6.00
CA SER A 74 8.50 -4.74 -7.25
C SER A 74 7.29 -5.51 -7.82
N PRO A 75 6.23 -4.78 -8.25
CA PRO A 75 4.99 -5.37 -8.76
C PRO A 75 5.23 -6.13 -10.06
N ALA A 76 4.53 -7.25 -10.22
CA ALA A 76 4.48 -8.07 -11.41
C ALA A 76 3.06 -8.66 -11.57
N PRO A 77 2.69 -9.21 -12.75
CA PRO A 77 1.39 -9.84 -12.96
C PRO A 77 1.08 -10.98 -11.97
N GLU A 78 2.10 -11.67 -11.47
CA GLU A 78 1.98 -12.72 -10.44
C GLU A 78 1.87 -12.20 -9.00
N GLY A 79 2.01 -10.89 -8.79
CA GLY A 79 2.05 -10.25 -7.47
C GLY A 79 3.32 -9.45 -7.23
N TYR A 80 3.47 -8.93 -6.01
CA TYR A 80 4.72 -8.30 -5.58
C TYR A 80 5.80 -9.35 -5.33
N SER A 81 6.97 -9.14 -5.91
CA SER A 81 8.11 -10.07 -5.78
C SER A 81 8.98 -9.83 -4.53
N ARG A 82 8.79 -8.69 -3.85
CA ARG A 82 9.48 -8.35 -2.62
C ARG A 82 8.50 -7.94 -1.53
N ILE A 83 8.66 -8.54 -0.35
CA ILE A 83 7.88 -8.23 0.85
C ILE A 83 8.88 -8.08 2.01
N ASP A 84 8.99 -6.87 2.55
CA ASP A 84 9.77 -6.59 3.74
C ASP A 84 8.84 -6.42 4.96
N ILE A 85 9.24 -6.90 6.13
CA ILE A 85 8.42 -6.83 7.35
C ILE A 85 9.13 -6.01 8.40
N TYR A 86 8.46 -4.95 8.85
CA TYR A 86 8.94 -4.02 9.87
C TYR A 86 8.13 -4.18 11.16
N ARG A 87 8.80 -3.97 12.28
CA ARG A 87 8.25 -3.95 13.64
C ARG A 87 8.52 -2.61 14.29
N ARG A 88 7.91 -2.41 15.45
CA ARG A 88 8.16 -1.24 16.29
C ARG A 88 9.65 -1.04 16.53
N GLY A 89 10.12 0.19 16.31
CA GLY A 89 11.52 0.59 16.49
C GLY A 89 12.37 0.40 15.25
N ASP A 90 11.87 -0.30 14.22
CA ASP A 90 12.50 -0.31 12.92
C ASP A 90 12.26 1.02 12.21
N VAL A 91 13.26 1.45 11.44
CA VAL A 91 13.14 2.59 10.53
C VAL A 91 12.83 2.04 9.14
N LEU A 92 11.76 2.54 8.56
CA LEU A 92 11.33 2.17 7.24
C LEU A 92 11.83 3.24 6.26
N GLU A 93 12.78 2.84 5.41
CA GLU A 93 13.31 3.65 4.31
C GLU A 93 12.79 3.08 2.99
N THR A 94 12.04 3.87 2.22
CA THR A 94 11.59 3.46 0.88
C THR A 94 12.07 4.44 -0.18
N GLY A 95 12.10 3.97 -1.42
CA GLY A 95 12.47 4.82 -2.55
C GLY A 95 11.47 5.96 -2.80
N MET A 96 10.23 5.85 -2.30
CA MET A 96 9.16 6.82 -2.56
C MET A 96 8.87 7.73 -1.37
N VAL A 97 8.93 7.20 -0.14
CA VAL A 97 8.80 8.00 1.09
C VAL A 97 10.16 8.02 1.80
N LYS A 98 10.78 9.21 1.84
CA LYS A 98 12.17 9.39 2.29
C LYS A 98 12.48 8.79 3.67
N SER A 99 11.50 8.78 4.58
CA SER A 99 11.59 8.10 5.86
C SER A 99 10.22 8.10 6.55
N VAL A 100 9.81 6.98 7.11
CA VAL A 100 8.66 6.90 8.03
C VAL A 100 9.10 6.16 9.29
N GLU A 101 8.79 6.71 10.45
CA GLU A 101 8.99 6.03 11.74
C GLU A 101 7.72 5.25 12.11
N ALA A 102 7.87 3.95 12.39
CA ALA A 102 6.79 3.13 12.93
C ALA A 102 6.55 3.50 14.41
N GLY A 103 5.66 4.48 14.63
CA GLY A 103 5.24 4.97 15.95
C GLY A 103 4.30 4.02 16.71
N GLN A 104 3.53 4.53 17.67
CA GLN A 104 2.54 3.73 18.39
C GLN A 104 1.43 3.27 17.43
N ILE A 105 1.46 1.99 17.09
CA ILE A 105 0.32 1.26 16.53
C ILE A 105 -0.56 0.87 17.74
N LEU A 106 -1.74 1.50 17.86
CA LEU A 106 -2.67 1.31 18.98
C LEU A 106 -3.38 -0.04 18.91
#